data_AF-K0TNN3-F1
#
_entry.id   AF-K0TNN3-F1
#
_cell.length_a   1.000
_cell.length_b   1.000
_cell.length_c   1.000
_cell.angle_alpha   90.00
_cell.angle_beta   90.00
_cell.angle_gamma   90.00
#
_symmetry.space_group_name_H-M   'P 1'
#
loop_
_entity.id
_entity.type
_entity.pdbx_description
1 polymer ?
#
loop_
_entity_poly.entity_id
_entity_poly.type
_entity_poly.pdbx_seq_one_letter_code
_entity_poly.pdbx_strand_id
1 'polypeptide(L)'
;RTMIGLPAYAAIPLALLATRSGAFQPSVGVPIHHRTAAVCSPATHHIDRGDSSLAAAASGEQDGEEEYDEEYELVEFTVTPEQIAKLRKEAVKRDSRKKLPKFFLPPEETAVSEDSPPSPDTMGEILRLLENDELVEVRGVSKDSKKRAFDACHHLAGMVEDALEKPVVVVEQKGFAVRLYSPFDEEGREGRIELRSSYEPGKWRRKAKPVRDIRGQIVRGEDGKSIKEVPE
;
A
#
# COMPACT_ATOMS: atom_id res chain seq x y z
N ARG A 1 53.39 17.50 49.05
CA ARG A 1 54.07 16.22 49.37
C ARG A 1 53.03 15.12 49.12
N THR A 2 53.21 14.31 48.06
CA THR A 2 52.82 12.87 47.94
C THR A 2 51.37 12.44 48.27
N MET A 3 50.59 11.73 47.45
CA MET A 3 50.88 10.90 46.28
C MET A 3 49.68 10.81 45.30
N ILE A 4 50.05 10.47 44.08
CA ILE A 4 49.27 9.93 42.95
C ILE A 4 48.73 8.54 43.30
N GLY A 5 47.52 8.20 42.86
CA GLY A 5 46.96 6.85 42.95
C GLY A 5 45.83 6.57 41.96
N LEU A 6 46.18 6.27 40.69
CA LEU A 6 45.42 5.39 39.79
C LEU A 6 46.02 3.98 39.94
N PRO A 7 45.26 2.86 39.90
CA PRO A 7 44.76 2.28 38.63
C PRO A 7 43.42 1.50 38.80
N ALA A 8 42.69 1.09 37.77
CA ALA A 8 42.97 -0.12 37.00
C ALA A 8 42.05 -0.21 35.76
N TYR A 9 42.68 -0.38 34.60
CA TYR A 9 42.03 -0.79 33.36
C TYR A 9 41.62 -2.26 33.47
N ALA A 10 40.32 -2.54 33.36
CA ALA A 10 39.83 -3.89 33.15
C ALA A 10 39.98 -4.26 31.67
N ALA A 11 40.86 -5.23 31.39
CA ALA A 11 40.99 -5.85 30.08
C ALA A 11 39.78 -6.76 29.83
N ILE A 12 39.02 -6.50 28.77
CA ILE A 12 37.92 -7.36 28.32
C ILE A 12 38.50 -8.36 27.30
N PRO A 13 38.37 -9.68 27.51
CA PRO A 13 38.88 -10.67 26.58
C PRO A 13 38.05 -10.71 25.29
N LEU A 14 38.77 -10.60 24.17
CA LEU A 14 38.33 -10.79 22.79
C LEU A 14 37.96 -12.26 22.57
N ALA A 15 36.68 -12.59 22.68
CA ALA A 15 36.17 -13.93 22.35
C ALA A 15 36.07 -14.10 20.82
N LEU A 16 36.96 -14.95 20.31
CA LEU A 16 37.00 -15.47 18.95
C LEU A 16 35.77 -16.36 18.70
N LEU A 17 34.82 -15.94 17.86
CA LEU A 17 33.75 -16.82 17.38
C LEU A 17 34.03 -17.26 15.95
N ALA A 18 34.36 -18.55 15.84
CA ALA A 18 34.68 -19.27 14.63
C ALA A 18 33.50 -19.29 13.64
N THR A 19 33.77 -18.91 12.41
CA THR A 19 32.89 -19.09 11.25
C THR A 19 32.85 -20.56 10.86
N ARG A 20 31.68 -21.20 10.98
CA ARG A 20 31.43 -22.54 10.45
C ARG A 20 30.89 -22.42 9.02
N SER A 21 31.75 -22.66 8.03
CA SER A 21 31.38 -22.76 6.62
C SER A 21 30.55 -24.02 6.39
N GLY A 22 29.22 -23.86 6.31
CA GLY A 22 28.32 -24.89 5.82
C GLY A 22 28.34 -24.90 4.30
N ALA A 23 28.87 -25.96 3.69
CA ALA A 23 28.83 -26.20 2.26
C ALA A 23 27.37 -26.33 1.79
N PHE A 24 26.96 -25.43 0.90
CA PHE A 24 25.66 -25.44 0.25
C PHE A 24 25.67 -26.58 -0.79
N GLN A 25 24.90 -27.64 -0.55
CA GLN A 25 24.66 -28.66 -1.57
C GLN A 25 23.62 -28.13 -2.58
N PRO A 26 23.88 -28.19 -3.89
CA PRO A 26 22.88 -27.85 -4.89
C PRO A 26 21.81 -28.96 -4.92
N SER A 27 20.59 -28.62 -4.49
CA SER A 27 19.43 -29.50 -4.60
C SER A 27 19.05 -29.69 -6.07
N VAL A 28 19.03 -30.94 -6.49
CA VAL A 28 18.58 -31.41 -7.81
C VAL A 28 17.12 -30.95 -8.05
N GLY A 29 16.88 -30.37 -9.23
CA GLY A 29 15.63 -29.72 -9.59
C GLY A 29 14.41 -30.64 -9.59
N VAL A 30 13.33 -30.16 -8.99
CA VAL A 30 12.00 -30.73 -9.10
C VAL A 30 11.32 -30.12 -10.34
N PRO A 31 10.76 -30.92 -11.27
CA PRO A 31 10.07 -30.40 -12.44
C PRO A 31 8.80 -29.64 -12.05
N ILE A 32 8.72 -28.38 -12.49
CA ILE A 32 7.55 -27.52 -12.34
C ILE A 32 6.51 -27.97 -13.37
N HIS A 33 5.48 -28.69 -12.92
CA HIS A 33 4.28 -28.90 -13.71
C HIS A 33 3.52 -27.59 -13.87
N HIS A 34 3.41 -27.13 -15.11
CA HIS A 34 2.60 -25.98 -15.50
C HIS A 34 1.12 -26.36 -15.29
N ARG A 35 0.56 -25.90 -14.17
CA ARG A 35 -0.87 -26.00 -13.89
C ARG A 35 -1.57 -24.91 -14.68
N THR A 36 -2.23 -25.29 -15.75
CA THR A 36 -3.14 -24.45 -16.53
C THR A 36 -4.25 -23.93 -15.61
N ALA A 37 -4.29 -22.60 -15.43
CA ALA A 37 -5.36 -21.94 -14.70
C ALA A 37 -6.63 -21.98 -15.57
N ALA A 38 -7.68 -22.60 -15.03
CA ALA A 38 -9.02 -22.54 -15.60
C ALA A 38 -9.55 -21.11 -15.47
N VAL A 39 -10.03 -20.56 -16.58
CA VAL A 39 -10.72 -19.28 -16.67
C VAL A 39 -12.11 -19.47 -16.07
N CYS A 40 -12.34 -18.94 -14.86
CA CYS A 40 -13.68 -18.75 -14.33
C CYS A 40 -14.31 -17.52 -14.98
N SER A 41 -15.33 -17.73 -15.80
CA SER A 41 -16.22 -16.69 -16.28
C SER A 41 -17.00 -16.06 -15.10
N PRO A 42 -17.12 -14.73 -15.01
CA PRO A 42 -18.01 -14.11 -14.04
C PRO A 42 -19.48 -14.30 -14.46
N ALA A 43 -20.29 -14.78 -13.51
CA ALA A 43 -21.72 -14.88 -13.63
C ALA A 43 -22.35 -13.47 -13.62
N THR A 44 -23.12 -13.15 -14.64
CA THR A 44 -23.96 -11.95 -14.74
C THR A 44 -25.13 -12.09 -13.77
N HIS A 45 -25.14 -11.28 -12.70
CA HIS A 45 -26.30 -11.13 -11.82
C HIS A 45 -27.38 -10.31 -12.53
N HIS A 46 -28.49 -10.99 -12.83
CA HIS A 46 -29.75 -10.44 -13.31
C HIS A 46 -30.45 -9.76 -12.12
N ILE A 47 -30.53 -8.43 -12.12
CA ILE A 47 -31.29 -7.69 -11.12
C ILE A 47 -32.73 -7.60 -11.64
N ASP A 48 -33.62 -8.36 -11.01
CA ASP A 48 -35.06 -8.27 -11.22
C ASP A 48 -35.57 -6.89 -10.79
N ARG A 49 -36.19 -6.20 -11.75
CA ARG A 49 -36.78 -4.88 -11.60
C ARG A 49 -38.17 -5.06 -11.01
N GLY A 50 -38.25 -4.99 -9.68
CA GLY A 50 -39.50 -5.01 -8.93
C GLY A 50 -40.35 -3.80 -9.26
N ASP A 51 -41.52 -4.09 -9.80
CA ASP A 51 -42.63 -3.18 -10.04
C ASP A 51 -43.24 -2.76 -8.70
N SER A 52 -43.43 -1.46 -8.48
CA SER A 52 -44.20 -0.93 -7.35
C SER A 52 -44.77 0.42 -7.72
N SER A 53 -45.96 0.36 -8.31
CA SER A 53 -46.93 1.44 -8.31
C SER A 53 -47.22 1.87 -6.87
N LEU A 54 -47.29 3.18 -6.61
CA LEU A 54 -48.40 3.81 -5.89
C LEU A 54 -48.30 5.34 -6.03
N ALA A 55 -49.43 5.93 -6.39
CA ALA A 55 -49.64 7.34 -6.60
C ALA A 55 -49.82 8.11 -5.29
N ALA A 56 -49.38 9.38 -5.26
CA ALA A 56 -50.08 10.45 -4.53
C ALA A 56 -49.60 11.82 -5.05
N ALA A 57 -50.55 12.60 -5.56
CA ALA A 57 -50.38 14.02 -5.85
C ALA A 57 -50.67 14.83 -4.57
N ALA A 58 -49.82 15.82 -4.27
CA ALA A 58 -50.21 17.01 -3.53
C ALA A 58 -49.16 18.10 -3.74
N SER A 59 -49.63 19.21 -4.30
CA SER A 59 -48.92 20.47 -4.55
C SER A 59 -48.57 21.16 -3.23
N GLY A 60 -47.34 21.66 -3.14
CA GLY A 60 -46.90 22.61 -2.12
C GLY A 60 -45.85 23.51 -2.73
N GLU A 61 -46.24 24.74 -3.05
CA GLU A 61 -45.34 25.83 -3.42
C GLU A 61 -44.47 26.18 -2.21
N GLN A 62 -43.14 26.11 -2.35
CA GLN A 62 -42.22 26.69 -1.38
C GLN A 62 -41.06 27.36 -2.13
N ASP A 63 -41.04 28.68 -1.97
CA ASP A 63 -40.02 29.62 -2.43
C ASP A 63 -38.62 29.21 -1.95
N GLY A 64 -37.67 29.26 -2.90
CA GLY A 64 -36.37 29.89 -2.75
C GLY A 64 -35.47 29.45 -1.59
N GLU A 65 -34.53 28.57 -1.89
CA GLU A 65 -33.11 28.72 -1.58
C GLU A 65 -32.37 27.70 -2.46
N GLU A 66 -31.76 28.17 -3.56
CA GLU A 66 -30.80 27.37 -4.34
C GLU A 66 -29.55 27.20 -3.46
N GLU A 67 -29.60 26.22 -2.57
CA GLU A 67 -28.45 25.68 -1.87
C GLU A 67 -27.49 25.14 -2.93
N TYR A 68 -26.38 25.84 -3.14
CA TYR A 68 -25.29 25.37 -3.98
C TYR A 68 -24.69 24.15 -3.28
N ASP A 69 -25.26 22.97 -3.55
CA ASP A 69 -24.64 21.67 -3.36
C ASP A 69 -23.40 21.63 -4.28
N GLU A 70 -22.32 22.27 -3.84
CA GLU A 70 -20.97 21.94 -4.31
C GLU A 70 -20.75 20.48 -3.93
N GLU A 71 -21.12 19.58 -4.84
CA GLU A 71 -20.81 18.16 -4.79
C GLU A 71 -19.29 18.05 -4.84
N TYR A 72 -18.65 18.16 -3.67
CA TYR A 72 -17.23 17.89 -3.48
C TYR A 72 -17.03 16.44 -3.89
N GLU A 73 -16.59 16.23 -5.14
CA GLU A 73 -16.15 14.94 -5.65
C GLU A 73 -15.07 14.46 -4.67
N LEU A 74 -15.46 13.57 -3.77
CA LEU A 74 -14.58 12.99 -2.77
C LEU A 74 -13.58 12.14 -3.54
N VAL A 75 -12.48 12.75 -3.98
CA VAL A 75 -11.44 12.06 -4.74
C VAL A 75 -10.78 11.08 -3.79
N GLU A 76 -11.25 9.84 -3.85
CA GLU A 76 -10.70 8.72 -3.10
C GLU A 76 -9.19 8.61 -3.40
N PHE A 77 -8.36 8.76 -2.36
CA PHE A 77 -6.92 8.65 -2.48
C PHE A 77 -6.54 7.21 -2.79
N THR A 78 -6.42 6.88 -4.07
CA THR A 78 -6.06 5.54 -4.51
C THR A 78 -4.57 5.45 -4.85
N VAL A 79 -3.88 4.49 -4.22
CA VAL A 79 -2.47 4.21 -4.52
C VAL A 79 -2.39 3.08 -5.52
N THR A 80 -1.73 3.33 -6.65
CA THR A 80 -1.54 2.34 -7.71
C THR A 80 -0.68 1.15 -7.24
N PRO A 81 -0.82 -0.05 -7.84
CA PRO A 81 0.02 -1.20 -7.49
C PRO A 81 1.53 -0.94 -7.62
N GLU A 82 1.95 -0.12 -8.58
CA GLU A 82 3.35 0.27 -8.75
C GLU A 82 3.86 1.16 -7.60
N GLN A 83 3.03 2.09 -7.14
CA GLN A 83 3.33 2.92 -5.96
C GLN A 83 3.38 2.05 -4.70
N ILE A 84 2.47 1.10 -4.51
CA ILE A 84 2.54 0.11 -3.41
C ILE A 84 3.87 -0.67 -3.47
N ALA A 85 4.31 -1.10 -4.65
CA ALA A 85 5.59 -1.78 -4.80
C ALA A 85 6.80 -0.88 -4.44
N LYS A 86 6.72 0.42 -4.74
CA LYS A 86 7.73 1.40 -4.29
C LYS A 86 7.71 1.57 -2.77
N LEU A 87 6.53 1.70 -2.16
CA LEU A 87 6.36 1.80 -0.70
C LEU A 87 6.93 0.57 0.01
N ARG A 88 6.69 -0.64 -0.51
CA ARG A 88 7.28 -1.88 0.01
C ARG A 88 8.80 -1.85 -0.01
N LYS A 89 9.40 -1.42 -1.13
CA LYS A 89 10.86 -1.28 -1.25
C LYS A 89 11.41 -0.25 -0.27
N GLU A 90 10.73 0.88 -0.09
CA GLU A 90 11.15 1.91 0.85
C GLU A 90 11.01 1.44 2.31
N ALA A 91 9.94 0.72 2.66
CA ALA A 91 9.79 0.11 3.97
C ALA A 91 10.93 -0.88 4.28
N VAL A 92 11.30 -1.76 3.34
CA VAL A 92 12.45 -2.67 3.48
C VAL A 92 13.77 -1.90 3.64
N LYS A 93 13.94 -0.81 2.89
CA LYS A 93 15.13 0.06 2.99
C LYS A 93 15.20 0.77 4.35
N ARG A 94 14.08 1.29 4.88
CA ARG A 94 14.03 1.90 6.22
C ARG A 94 14.25 0.85 7.32
N ASP A 95 13.67 -0.34 7.17
CA ASP A 95 13.83 -1.46 8.12
C ASP A 95 15.29 -1.94 8.20
N SER A 96 15.94 -2.18 7.06
CA SER A 96 17.36 -2.56 7.01
C SER A 96 18.31 -1.52 7.61
N ARG A 97 17.92 -0.23 7.54
CA ARG A 97 18.64 0.90 8.16
C ARG A 97 18.24 1.17 9.61
N LYS A 98 17.32 0.38 10.19
CA LYS A 98 16.72 0.60 11.52
C LYS A 98 16.10 1.99 11.69
N LYS A 99 15.57 2.55 10.60
CA LYS A 99 14.86 3.83 10.56
C LYS A 99 13.35 3.68 10.39
N LEU A 100 12.84 2.45 10.26
CA LEU A 100 11.40 2.21 10.21
C LEU A 100 10.87 2.19 11.65
N PRO A 101 9.99 3.12 12.05
CA PRO A 101 9.34 3.08 13.34
C PRO A 101 8.52 1.81 13.48
N LYS A 102 8.66 1.16 14.64
CA LYS A 102 7.94 -0.06 14.97
C LYS A 102 7.17 0.16 16.24
N PHE A 103 5.86 -0.02 16.15
CA PHE A 103 4.98 0.00 17.29
C PHE A 103 4.53 -1.43 17.61
N PHE A 104 4.57 -1.81 18.88
CA PHE A 104 4.17 -3.13 19.33
C PHE A 104 2.90 -2.97 20.15
N LEU A 105 1.80 -3.52 19.64
CA LEU A 105 0.54 -3.51 20.37
C LEU A 105 0.69 -4.29 21.68
N PRO A 106 0.13 -3.77 22.79
CA PRO A 106 0.11 -4.50 24.05
C PRO A 106 -0.67 -5.81 23.88
N PRO A 107 -0.29 -6.87 24.61
CA PRO A 107 -0.89 -8.20 24.48
C PRO A 107 -2.40 -8.22 24.75
N GLU A 108 -2.90 -7.26 25.52
CA GLU A 108 -4.31 -7.03 25.82
C GLU A 108 -5.10 -6.54 24.60
N GLU A 109 -4.44 -5.81 23.68
CA GLU A 109 -5.05 -5.16 22.51
C GLU A 109 -4.68 -5.84 21.19
N THR A 110 -4.07 -7.03 21.26
CA THR A 110 -3.57 -7.77 20.08
C THR A 110 -4.69 -8.40 19.23
N ALA A 111 -5.96 -8.17 19.55
CA ALA A 111 -7.11 -8.69 18.83
C ALA A 111 -7.98 -7.53 18.35
N VAL A 112 -7.39 -6.65 17.53
CA VAL A 112 -8.10 -5.48 16.99
C VAL A 112 -9.29 -5.96 16.17
N SER A 113 -10.49 -5.62 16.64
CA SER A 113 -11.78 -5.92 16.01
C SER A 113 -12.77 -4.84 16.39
N GLU A 114 -13.90 -4.76 15.67
CA GLU A 114 -14.97 -3.81 15.97
C GLU A 114 -15.43 -3.85 17.43
N ASP A 115 -15.47 -5.05 18.04
CA ASP A 115 -15.89 -5.24 19.44
C ASP A 115 -14.81 -4.85 20.48
N SER A 116 -13.56 -4.68 20.04
CA SER A 116 -12.41 -4.43 20.92
C SER A 116 -11.39 -3.54 20.21
N PRO A 117 -11.69 -2.23 20.08
CA PRO A 117 -10.76 -1.28 19.50
C PRO A 117 -9.50 -1.12 20.38
N PRO A 118 -8.35 -0.73 19.79
CA PRO A 118 -7.18 -0.31 20.57
C PRO A 118 -7.54 0.85 21.51
N SER A 119 -6.83 0.96 22.63
CA SER A 119 -7.04 2.06 23.57
C SER A 119 -6.71 3.41 22.92
N PRO A 120 -7.31 4.52 23.39
CA PRO A 120 -7.03 5.85 22.86
C PRO A 120 -5.54 6.23 23.00
N ASP A 121 -4.86 5.72 24.04
CA ASP A 121 -3.43 5.94 24.25
C ASP A 121 -2.59 5.25 23.16
N THR A 122 -2.89 3.97 22.89
CA THR A 122 -2.29 3.21 21.79
C THR A 122 -2.53 3.89 20.44
N MET A 123 -3.77 4.32 20.19
CA MET A 123 -4.12 5.03 18.97
C MET A 123 -3.32 6.33 18.84
N GLY A 124 -3.30 7.16 19.89
CA GLY A 124 -2.54 8.40 19.94
C GLY A 124 -1.05 8.21 19.65
N GLU A 125 -0.45 7.10 20.11
CA GLU A 125 0.94 6.79 19.80
C GLU A 125 1.16 6.42 18.33
N ILE A 126 0.25 5.63 17.73
CA ILE A 126 0.28 5.31 16.29
C ILE A 126 0.12 6.58 15.45
N LEU A 127 -0.84 7.45 15.80
CA LEU A 127 -1.08 8.73 15.12
C LEU A 127 0.18 9.60 15.16
N ARG A 128 0.78 9.77 16.34
CA ARG A 128 2.03 10.52 16.51
C ARG A 128 3.17 9.94 15.69
N LEU A 129 3.26 8.61 15.56
CA LEU A 129 4.28 7.99 14.72
C LEU A 129 4.05 8.30 13.24
N LEU A 130 2.80 8.27 12.77
CA LEU A 130 2.47 8.60 11.37
C LEU A 130 2.65 10.08 11.03
N GLU A 131 2.40 10.99 11.97
CA GLU A 131 2.70 12.42 11.80
C GLU A 131 4.21 12.71 11.66
N ASN A 132 5.04 11.92 12.35
CA ASN A 132 6.49 12.06 12.32
C ASN A 132 7.13 11.31 11.16
N ASP A 133 6.56 10.18 10.77
CA ASP A 133 7.06 9.26 9.75
C ASP A 133 5.92 8.76 8.85
N GLU A 134 6.01 8.99 7.54
CA GLU A 134 5.00 8.52 6.59
C GLU A 134 4.83 6.99 6.55
N LEU A 135 5.77 6.21 7.09
CA LEU A 135 5.72 4.75 7.12
C LEU A 135 5.94 4.23 8.54
N VAL A 136 5.00 3.44 9.03
CA VAL A 136 5.07 2.83 10.36
C VAL A 136 4.74 1.34 10.26
N GLU A 137 5.44 0.51 11.03
CA GLU A 137 5.12 -0.92 11.18
C GLU A 137 4.44 -1.15 12.54
N VAL A 138 3.17 -1.53 12.53
CA VAL A 138 2.43 -1.93 13.73
C VAL A 138 2.47 -3.45 13.84
N ARG A 139 2.91 -3.96 14.99
CA ARG A 139 3.08 -5.40 15.25
C ARG A 139 2.10 -5.86 16.32
N GLY A 140 1.59 -7.08 16.15
CA GLY A 140 0.65 -7.67 17.09
C GLY A 140 -0.81 -7.32 16.78
N VAL A 141 -1.18 -7.17 15.50
CA VAL A 141 -2.57 -6.81 15.15
C VAL A 141 -3.55 -7.96 15.39
N SER A 142 -3.05 -9.20 15.32
CA SER A 142 -3.80 -10.41 15.65
C SER A 142 -2.92 -11.37 16.44
N LYS A 143 -3.48 -12.06 17.42
CA LYS A 143 -2.76 -13.04 18.25
C LYS A 143 -2.80 -14.45 17.67
N ASP A 144 -3.99 -14.88 17.24
CA ASP A 144 -4.28 -16.31 17.10
C ASP A 144 -4.56 -16.75 15.66
N SER A 145 -4.84 -15.83 14.73
CA SER A 145 -5.16 -16.23 13.36
C SER A 145 -4.65 -15.26 12.30
N LYS A 146 -3.86 -15.81 11.37
CA LYS A 146 -3.41 -15.07 10.17
C LYS A 146 -4.56 -14.66 9.27
N LYS A 147 -5.66 -15.43 9.26
CA LYS A 147 -6.87 -15.12 8.49
C LYS A 147 -7.51 -13.82 8.99
N ARG A 148 -7.77 -13.71 10.30
CA ARG A 148 -8.33 -12.47 10.88
C ARG A 148 -7.33 -11.33 10.91
N ALA A 149 -6.03 -11.62 10.89
CA ALA A 149 -5.02 -10.57 10.82
C ALA A 149 -5.21 -9.67 9.60
N PHE A 150 -5.64 -10.20 8.44
CA PHE A 150 -5.90 -9.38 7.27
C PHE A 150 -7.02 -8.37 7.54
N ASP A 151 -8.18 -8.85 7.97
CA ASP A 151 -9.35 -7.99 8.27
C ASP A 151 -9.03 -6.99 9.39
N ALA A 152 -8.36 -7.44 10.46
CA ALA A 152 -7.94 -6.58 11.57
C ALA A 152 -6.94 -5.49 11.14
N CYS A 153 -6.04 -5.78 10.20
CA CYS A 153 -5.12 -4.78 9.65
C CYS A 153 -5.85 -3.71 8.85
N HIS A 154 -6.84 -4.10 8.04
CA HIS A 154 -7.66 -3.15 7.29
C HIS A 154 -8.58 -2.34 8.20
N HIS A 155 -9.17 -2.98 9.21
CA HIS A 155 -9.97 -2.30 10.21
C HIS A 155 -9.13 -1.27 10.99
N LEU A 156 -7.94 -1.66 11.46
CA LEU A 156 -7.01 -0.73 12.11
C LEU A 156 -6.64 0.44 11.19
N ALA A 157 -6.38 0.18 9.91
CA ALA A 157 -6.08 1.25 8.96
C ALA A 157 -7.24 2.24 8.81
N GLY A 158 -8.49 1.75 8.70
CA GLY A 158 -9.68 2.60 8.65
C GLY A 158 -9.85 3.44 9.92
N MET A 159 -9.67 2.84 11.10
CA MET A 159 -9.73 3.60 12.36
C MET A 159 -8.67 4.71 12.45
N VAL A 160 -7.47 4.45 11.93
CA VAL A 160 -6.38 5.44 11.91
C VAL A 160 -6.65 6.52 10.87
N GLU A 161 -7.23 6.17 9.72
CA GLU A 161 -7.67 7.11 8.68
C GLU A 161 -8.75 8.05 9.22
N ASP A 162 -9.78 7.50 9.86
CA ASP A 162 -10.85 8.26 10.51
C ASP A 162 -10.31 9.21 11.58
N ALA A 163 -9.30 8.77 12.35
CA ALA A 163 -8.71 9.57 13.42
C ALA A 163 -7.71 10.64 12.93
N LEU A 164 -6.99 10.39 11.83
CA LEU A 164 -6.07 11.38 11.23
C LEU A 164 -6.77 12.36 10.29
N GLU A 165 -7.99 12.05 9.84
CA GLU A 165 -8.67 12.74 8.73
C GLU A 165 -7.78 12.82 7.48
N LYS A 166 -6.96 11.78 7.27
CA LYS A 166 -5.97 11.69 6.19
C LYS A 166 -5.94 10.28 5.62
N PRO A 167 -5.62 10.13 4.33
CA PRO A 167 -5.57 8.82 3.72
C PRO A 167 -4.49 7.95 4.36
N VAL A 168 -4.88 6.72 4.75
CA VAL A 168 -3.97 5.71 5.30
C VAL A 168 -4.05 4.45 4.45
N VAL A 169 -2.90 3.99 3.98
CA VAL A 169 -2.82 2.86 3.06
C VAL A 169 -2.06 1.70 3.66
N VAL A 170 -2.67 0.52 3.60
CA VAL A 170 -2.01 -0.74 3.96
C VAL A 170 -1.02 -1.13 2.86
N VAL A 171 0.27 -0.97 3.13
CA VAL A 171 1.35 -1.25 2.17
C VAL A 171 1.63 -2.75 2.06
N GLU A 172 1.76 -3.41 3.21
CA GLU A 172 2.15 -4.79 3.32
C GLU A 172 1.71 -5.37 4.67
N GLN A 173 1.16 -6.57 4.65
CA GLN A 173 0.92 -7.38 5.83
C GLN A 173 1.95 -8.52 5.88
N LYS A 174 2.69 -8.60 6.98
CA LYS A 174 3.70 -9.64 7.22
C LYS A 174 3.41 -10.36 8.53
N GLY A 175 2.71 -11.50 8.43
CA GLY A 175 2.30 -12.27 9.61
C GLY A 175 1.26 -11.50 10.42
N PHE A 176 1.63 -11.12 11.65
CA PHE A 176 0.81 -10.32 12.57
C PHE A 176 1.24 -8.85 12.62
N ALA A 177 2.02 -8.41 11.63
CA ALA A 177 2.45 -7.03 11.49
C ALA A 177 1.86 -6.41 10.22
N VAL A 178 1.53 -5.13 10.30
CA VAL A 178 1.06 -4.32 9.19
C VAL A 178 1.98 -3.12 9.01
N ARG A 179 2.23 -2.75 7.76
CA ARG A 179 2.92 -1.52 7.39
C ARG A 179 1.89 -0.54 6.85
N LEU A 180 1.75 0.58 7.54
CA LEU A 180 0.84 1.66 7.18
C LEU A 180 1.64 2.78 6.53
N TYR A 181 1.05 3.40 5.53
CA TYR A 181 1.55 4.59 4.87
C TYR A 181 0.54 5.72 4.99
N SER A 182 1.00 6.91 5.38
CA SER A 182 0.21 8.14 5.31
C SER A 182 1.09 9.25 4.71
N PRO A 183 0.63 9.96 3.65
CA PRO A 183 1.41 11.02 3.03
C PRO A 183 1.53 12.25 3.93
N PHE A 184 2.67 12.94 3.90
CA PHE A 184 2.78 14.27 4.51
C PHE A 184 2.08 15.36 3.69
N ASP A 185 1.45 16.30 4.40
CA ASP A 185 0.84 17.51 3.83
C ASP A 185 1.91 18.45 3.27
N GLU A 186 3.04 18.57 3.96
CA GLU A 186 4.11 19.51 3.60
C GLU A 186 4.93 19.01 2.41
N GLU A 187 4.87 19.77 1.31
CA GLU A 187 5.72 19.53 0.16
C GLU A 187 7.16 19.95 0.47
N GLY A 188 8.11 19.00 0.38
CA GLY A 188 9.55 19.27 0.50
C GLY A 188 10.20 18.87 1.83
N ARG A 189 9.45 18.26 2.76
CA ARG A 189 10.03 17.69 3.98
C ARG A 189 11.10 16.65 3.64
N GLU A 190 12.27 16.75 4.28
CA GLU A 190 13.36 15.78 4.06
C GLU A 190 12.90 14.37 4.46
N GLY A 191 13.06 13.41 3.56
CA GLY A 191 12.64 12.02 3.77
C GLY A 191 11.22 11.68 3.32
N ARG A 192 10.48 12.66 2.76
CA ARG A 192 9.18 12.44 2.10
C ARG A 192 9.31 11.41 0.97
N ILE A 193 8.33 10.53 0.87
CA ILE A 193 8.24 9.50 -0.15
C ILE A 193 7.47 10.06 -1.34
N GLU A 194 8.19 10.34 -2.42
CA GLU A 194 7.56 10.81 -3.66
C GLU A 194 6.92 9.64 -4.44
N LEU A 195 5.60 9.55 -4.36
CA LEU A 195 4.81 8.59 -5.14
C LEU A 195 4.55 9.09 -6.57
N ARG A 196 5.60 9.22 -7.37
CA ARG A 196 5.46 9.58 -8.79
C ARG A 196 4.72 8.47 -9.55
N SER A 197 3.59 8.80 -10.16
CA SER A 197 3.00 8.02 -11.25
C SER A 197 3.69 8.43 -12.56
N SER A 198 4.05 7.47 -13.41
CA SER A 198 4.52 7.76 -14.78
C SER A 198 3.35 8.00 -15.75
N TYR A 199 2.14 8.07 -15.22
CA TYR A 199 0.93 8.31 -15.99
C TYR A 199 0.74 9.81 -16.14
N GLU A 200 0.94 10.29 -17.36
CA GLU A 200 0.46 11.60 -17.77
C GLU A 200 -0.63 11.35 -18.83
N PRO A 201 -1.83 11.95 -18.69
CA PRO A 201 -2.87 11.89 -19.70
C PRO A 201 -2.29 12.24 -21.08
N GLY A 202 -2.48 11.37 -22.06
CA GLY A 202 -2.00 11.59 -23.43
C GLY A 202 -0.52 11.30 -23.70
N LYS A 203 0.31 10.97 -22.70
CA LYS A 203 1.71 10.51 -22.90
C LYS A 203 1.76 9.10 -23.45
N TRP A 204 0.87 8.23 -22.99
CA TRP A 204 0.73 6.86 -23.47
C TRP A 204 -0.30 6.81 -24.60
N ARG A 205 0.09 7.24 -25.80
CA ARG A 205 -0.73 7.01 -27.01
C ARG A 205 -0.49 5.60 -27.55
N ARG A 206 -1.52 4.98 -28.10
CA ARG A 206 -1.37 3.71 -28.83
C ARG A 206 -0.31 3.93 -29.93
N LYS A 207 0.75 3.14 -29.90
CA LYS A 207 1.79 3.20 -30.94
C LYS A 207 1.12 2.88 -32.28
N ALA A 208 1.21 3.82 -33.22
CA ALA A 208 0.69 3.65 -34.57
C ALA A 208 1.24 2.34 -35.18
N LYS A 209 0.32 1.47 -35.62
CA LYS A 209 0.69 0.20 -36.25
C LYS A 209 1.10 0.48 -37.70
N PRO A 210 2.10 -0.22 -38.24
CA PRO A 210 2.45 -0.09 -39.65
C PRO A 210 1.30 -0.58 -40.52
N VAL A 211 1.00 0.17 -41.58
CA VAL A 211 0.01 -0.22 -42.59
C VAL A 211 0.47 -1.51 -43.27
N ARG A 212 -0.47 -2.43 -43.49
CA ARG A 212 -0.20 -3.72 -44.13
C ARG A 212 -0.97 -3.84 -45.43
N ASP A 213 -0.37 -4.48 -46.43
CA ASP A 213 -1.03 -4.79 -47.69
C ASP A 213 -2.00 -5.99 -47.55
N ILE A 214 -2.70 -6.31 -48.64
CA ILE A 214 -3.62 -7.47 -48.72
C ILE A 214 -2.93 -8.83 -48.50
N ARG A 215 -1.59 -8.88 -48.53
CA ARG A 215 -0.78 -10.08 -48.25
C ARG A 215 -0.23 -10.08 -46.82
N GLY A 216 -0.57 -9.07 -46.02
CA GLY A 216 -0.12 -8.91 -44.63
C GLY A 216 1.30 -8.36 -44.48
N GLN A 217 1.95 -7.92 -45.56
CA GLN A 217 3.29 -7.33 -45.56
C GLN A 217 3.23 -5.85 -45.18
N ILE A 218 4.25 -5.37 -44.45
CA ILE A 218 4.34 -3.97 -44.04
C ILE A 218 4.65 -3.09 -45.27
N VAL A 219 3.78 -2.12 -45.53
CA VAL A 219 4.00 -1.14 -46.59
C VAL A 219 5.12 -0.19 -46.18
N ARG A 220 6.15 -0.07 -47.02
CA ARG A 220 7.26 0.87 -46.86
C ARG A 220 7.07 2.03 -47.84
N GLY A 221 7.29 3.25 -47.37
CA GLY A 221 7.32 4.44 -48.23
C GLY A 221 8.59 4.51 -49.07
N GLU A 222 8.70 5.53 -49.92
CA GLU A 222 9.84 5.76 -50.82
C GLU A 222 11.18 5.87 -50.07
N ASP A 223 11.15 6.39 -48.84
CA ASP A 223 12.32 6.49 -47.96
C ASP A 223 12.74 5.13 -47.33
N GLY A 224 12.06 4.03 -47.67
CA GLY A 224 12.27 2.71 -47.09
C GLY A 224 11.73 2.54 -45.65
N LYS A 225 11.12 3.58 -45.07
CA LYS A 225 10.51 3.56 -43.72
C LYS A 225 9.06 3.07 -43.78
N SER A 226 8.61 2.35 -42.75
CA SER A 226 7.23 1.84 -42.66
C SER A 226 6.22 2.99 -42.52
N ILE A 227 5.18 3.01 -43.35
CA ILE A 227 4.07 3.97 -43.23
C ILE A 227 3.25 3.57 -42.00
N LYS A 228 2.99 4.53 -41.10
CA LYS A 228 2.21 4.33 -39.87
C LYS A 228 1.09 5.34 -39.87
N GLU A 229 -0.15 4.87 -39.82
CA GLU A 229 -1.31 5.74 -39.60
C GLU A 229 -1.55 5.87 -38.10
N VAL A 230 -1.67 7.12 -37.64
CA VAL A 230 -2.13 7.42 -36.29
C VAL A 230 -3.66 7.40 -36.37
N PRO A 231 -4.35 6.47 -35.70
CA PRO A 231 -5.80 6.55 -35.62
C PRO A 231 -6.18 7.84 -34.87
N GLU A 232 -7.10 8.62 -35.45
CA GLU A 232 -7.75 9.75 -34.76
C GLU A 232 -8.43 9.29 -33.46
#